data_AF-A0A497KGC1-F1
#
_entry.id   AF-A0A497KGC1-F1
#
_cell.length_a   1.000
_cell.length_b   1.000
_cell.length_c   1.000
_cell.angle_alpha   90.00
_cell.angle_beta   90.00
_cell.angle_gamma   90.00
#
_symmetry.space_group_name_H-M   'P 1'
#
loop_
_entity.id
_entity.type
_entity.pdbx_description
1 polymer ?
#
loop_
_entity_poly.entity_id
_entity_poly.type
_entity_poly.pdbx_seq_one_letter_code
_entity_poly.pdbx_strand_id
1 'polypeptide(L)'
;MSSPVEKALENIVAIERIVEPYGYYPDGDAILKDLAAIKELLKNPTRGNLLQALKKLKAVENIINQYRGYEPAEKAIKHINILKEIAKRHGL
;
A
#
# COMPACT_ATOMS: atom_id res chain seq x y z
N MET A 1 11.50 18.84 3.89
CA MET A 1 11.42 17.43 4.32
C MET A 1 9.99 16.99 4.07
N SER A 2 9.74 15.94 3.28
CA SER A 2 8.37 15.46 3.04
C SER A 2 7.78 14.91 4.34
N SER A 3 6.51 15.22 4.61
CA SER A 3 5.74 14.68 5.71
C SER A 3 5.62 13.15 5.62
N PRO A 4 5.41 12.45 6.75
CA PRO A 4 5.18 11.00 6.74
C PRO A 4 4.04 10.57 5.81
N VAL A 5 3.00 11.40 5.70
CA VAL A 5 1.83 11.15 4.84
C VAL A 5 2.21 11.28 3.36
N GLU A 6 2.94 12.32 2.97
CA GLU A 6 3.44 12.46 1.60
C GLU A 6 4.31 11.26 1.20
N LYS A 7 5.22 10.85 2.08
CA LYS A 7 6.07 9.67 1.83
C LYS A 7 5.25 8.37 1.75
N ALA A 8 4.18 8.25 2.53
CA ALA A 8 3.27 7.12 2.42
C ALA A 8 2.56 7.13 1.05
N LEU A 9 2.04 8.28 0.62
CA LEU A 9 1.38 8.44 -0.69
C LEU A 9 2.33 8.11 -1.84
N GLU A 10 3.60 8.55 -1.79
CA GLU A 10 4.62 8.20 -2.79
C GLU A 10 4.78 6.68 -2.93
N ASN A 11 4.85 5.95 -1.81
CA ASN A 11 5.00 4.49 -1.82
C ASN A 11 3.72 3.79 -2.29
N ILE A 12 2.54 4.32 -1.96
CA ILE A 12 1.27 3.79 -2.46
C ILE A 12 1.19 3.94 -3.98
N VAL A 13 1.52 5.12 -4.52
CA VAL A 13 1.54 5.36 -5.97
C VAL A 13 2.56 4.46 -6.68
N ALA A 14 3.70 4.18 -6.03
CA ALA A 14 4.67 3.25 -6.58
C ALA A 14 4.10 1.83 -6.70
N ILE A 15 3.36 1.35 -5.68
CA ILE A 15 2.67 0.06 -5.74
C ILE A 15 1.59 0.08 -6.84
N GLU A 16 0.81 1.15 -6.95
CA GLU A 16 -0.21 1.28 -8.00
C GLU A 16 0.40 1.14 -9.38
N ARG A 17 1.51 1.82 -9.69
CA ARG A 17 2.19 1.71 -10.99
C ARG A 17 2.73 0.32 -11.29
N ILE A 18 3.13 -0.43 -10.25
CA ILE A 18 3.59 -1.82 -10.41
C ILE A 18 2.40 -2.74 -10.72
N VAL A 19 1.23 -2.48 -10.13
CA VAL A 19 0.06 -3.35 -10.21
C VAL A 19 -0.89 -2.98 -11.36
N GLU A 20 -0.89 -1.72 -11.81
CA GLU A 20 -1.75 -1.19 -12.88
C GLU A 20 -1.75 -2.05 -14.16
N PRO A 21 -0.61 -2.56 -14.66
CA PRO A 21 -0.61 -3.46 -15.82
C PRO A 21 -1.38 -4.77 -15.60
N TYR A 22 -1.67 -5.14 -14.35
CA TYR A 22 -2.40 -6.34 -13.95
C TYR A 22 -3.83 -6.03 -13.49
N GLY A 23 -4.29 -4.77 -13.58
CA GLY A 23 -5.59 -4.33 -13.09
C GLY A 23 -6.81 -4.96 -13.77
N TYR A 24 -6.62 -5.66 -14.90
CA TYR A 24 -7.67 -6.44 -15.55
C TYR A 24 -7.86 -7.83 -14.93
N TYR A 25 -6.92 -8.31 -14.12
CA TYR A 25 -7.08 -9.53 -13.33
C TYR A 25 -7.79 -9.21 -12.01
N PRO A 26 -8.58 -10.15 -11.45
CA PRO A 26 -9.30 -9.95 -10.20
C PRO A 26 -8.41 -9.48 -9.04
N ASP A 27 -7.21 -10.07 -8.91
CA ASP A 27 -6.26 -9.69 -7.86
C ASP A 27 -5.68 -8.29 -8.05
N GLY A 28 -5.36 -7.91 -9.30
CA GLY A 28 -4.87 -6.58 -9.62
C GLY A 28 -5.93 -5.51 -9.35
N ASP A 29 -7.17 -5.74 -9.78
CA ASP A 29 -8.32 -4.86 -9.50
C ASP A 29 -8.56 -4.71 -7.99
N ALA A 30 -8.53 -5.82 -7.23
CA ALA A 30 -8.70 -5.80 -5.79
C ALA A 30 -7.61 -4.97 -5.09
N ILE A 31 -6.34 -5.16 -5.48
CA ILE A 31 -5.22 -4.38 -4.94
C ILE A 31 -5.41 -2.89 -5.25
N LEU A 32 -5.72 -2.52 -6.50
CA LEU A 32 -5.89 -1.11 -6.90
C LEU A 32 -7.03 -0.43 -6.13
N LYS A 33 -8.15 -1.13 -5.92
CA LYS A 33 -9.27 -0.64 -5.09
C LYS A 33 -8.86 -0.39 -3.64
N ASP A 34 -8.11 -1.30 -3.04
CA ASP A 34 -7.63 -1.11 -1.67
C ASP A 34 -6.59 0.01 -1.56
N LEU A 35 -5.69 0.16 -2.54
CA LEU A 35 -4.74 1.28 -2.59
C LEU A 35 -5.46 2.64 -2.74
N ALA A 36 -6.49 2.72 -3.58
CA ALA A 36 -7.33 3.90 -3.69
C ALA A 36 -8.01 4.24 -2.36
N ALA A 37 -8.58 3.25 -1.67
CA ALA A 37 -9.19 3.45 -0.36
C ALA A 37 -8.17 3.90 0.71
N ILE A 38 -6.94 3.38 0.68
CA ILE A 38 -5.86 3.85 1.57
C ILE A 38 -5.56 5.33 1.30
N LYS A 39 -5.46 5.76 0.03
CA LYS A 39 -5.24 7.18 -0.31
C LYS A 39 -6.34 8.08 0.23
N GLU A 40 -7.61 7.66 0.12
CA GLU A 40 -8.73 8.41 0.67
C GLU A 40 -8.65 8.54 2.20
N LEU A 41 -8.31 7.47 2.91
CA LEU A 41 -8.12 7.49 4.37
C LEU A 41 -6.98 8.42 4.81
N LEU A 42 -5.91 8.51 4.00
CA LEU A 42 -4.77 9.38 4.28
C LEU A 42 -5.05 10.87 4.08
N LYS A 43 -6.14 11.27 3.41
CA LYS A 43 -6.57 12.68 3.34
C LYS A 43 -6.91 13.25 4.71
N ASN A 44 -7.33 12.41 5.64
CA ASN A 44 -7.58 12.77 7.04
C ASN A 44 -6.98 11.71 7.98
N PRO A 45 -5.67 11.80 8.30
CA PRO A 45 -4.89 10.74 8.94
C PRO A 45 -5.14 10.65 10.46
N THR A 46 -6.39 10.47 10.87
CA THR A 46 -6.73 10.14 12.26
C THR A 46 -6.21 8.75 12.63
N ARG A 47 -6.01 8.46 13.92
CA ARG A 47 -5.57 7.12 14.38
C ARG A 47 -6.49 6.01 13.84
N GLY A 48 -7.80 6.23 13.83
CA GLY A 48 -8.78 5.29 13.29
C GLY A 48 -8.61 5.04 11.79
N ASN A 49 -8.41 6.11 11.00
CA ASN A 49 -8.18 5.99 9.56
C ASN A 49 -6.85 5.31 9.24
N LEU A 50 -5.80 5.60 10.01
CA LEU A 50 -4.49 4.96 9.83
C LEU A 50 -4.53 3.46 10.16
N LEU A 51 -5.25 3.05 11.21
CA LEU A 51 -5.46 1.63 11.52
C LEU A 51 -6.27 0.92 10.43
N GLN A 52 -7.28 1.58 9.85
CA GLN A 52 -8.02 1.04 8.71
C GLN A 52 -7.14 0.92 7.45
N ALA A 53 -6.31 1.93 7.18
CA ALA A 53 -5.35 1.90 6.09
C ALA A 53 -4.36 0.73 6.24
N LEU A 54 -3.87 0.46 7.46
CA LEU A 54 -2.99 -0.68 7.72
C LEU A 54 -3.68 -2.04 7.52
N LYS A 55 -4.96 -2.16 7.88
CA LYS A 55 -5.74 -3.38 7.60
C LYS A 55 -5.84 -3.63 6.09
N LYS A 56 -6.11 -2.59 5.30
CA LYS A 56 -6.14 -2.68 3.83
C LYS A 56 -4.77 -2.96 3.25
N LEU A 57 -3.72 -2.33 3.76
CA LEU A 57 -2.34 -2.59 3.34
C LEU A 57 -1.95 -4.06 3.59
N LYS A 58 -2.41 -4.66 4.69
CA LYS A 58 -2.21 -6.08 4.96
C LYS A 58 -2.94 -6.98 3.95
N ALA A 59 -4.15 -6.60 3.51
CA ALA A 59 -4.86 -7.32 2.46
C ALA A 59 -4.09 -7.28 1.13
N VAL A 60 -3.61 -6.09 0.74
CA VAL A 60 -2.74 -5.89 -0.42
C VAL A 60 -1.46 -6.74 -0.31
N GLU A 61 -0.79 -6.72 0.86
CA GLU A 61 0.41 -7.53 1.12
C GLU A 61 0.15 -9.02 0.95
N ASN A 62 -1.00 -9.52 1.44
CA ASN A 62 -1.36 -10.93 1.31
C ASN A 62 -1.52 -11.37 -0.14
N ILE A 63 -2.20 -10.58 -0.98
CA ILE A 63 -2.37 -10.88 -2.40
C ILE A 63 -1.01 -10.86 -3.10
N ILE A 64 -0.23 -9.80 -2.92
CA ILE A 64 1.09 -9.67 -3.56
C ILE A 64 2.04 -10.81 -3.15
N ASN A 65 1.96 -11.29 -1.90
CA ASN A 65 2.78 -12.41 -1.44
C ASN A 65 2.50 -13.73 -2.18
N GLN A 66 1.32 -13.92 -2.79
CA GLN A 66 1.03 -15.09 -3.63
C GLN A 66 1.88 -15.10 -4.91
N TYR A 67 2.41 -13.94 -5.31
CA TYR A 67 3.24 -13.74 -6.48
C TYR A 67 4.73 -13.56 -6.12
N ARG A 68 5.16 -14.03 -4.93
CA ARG A 68 6.59 -14.01 -4.57
C ARG A 68 7.45 -14.74 -5.59
N GLY A 69 8.68 -14.24 -5.77
CA GLY A 69 9.60 -14.73 -6.81
C GLY A 69 9.40 -14.07 -8.18
N TYR A 70 8.30 -13.36 -8.41
CA TYR A 70 8.15 -12.48 -9.57
C TYR A 70 8.67 -11.07 -9.26
N GLU A 71 9.47 -10.51 -10.17
CA GLU A 71 10.11 -9.20 -9.98
C GLU A 71 9.13 -8.06 -9.60
N PRO A 72 7.96 -7.91 -10.24
CA PRO A 72 6.98 -6.88 -9.85
C PRO A 72 6.52 -7.02 -8.40
N ALA A 73 6.23 -8.25 -7.96
CA ALA A 73 5.78 -8.50 -6.59
C ALA A 73 6.88 -8.15 -5.57
N GLU A 74 8.13 -8.53 -5.83
CA GLU A 74 9.26 -8.19 -4.97
C GLU A 74 9.47 -6.67 -4.87
N LYS A 75 9.29 -5.93 -5.97
CA LYS A 75 9.32 -4.45 -5.95
C LYS A 75 8.19 -3.87 -5.11
N ALA A 76 6.97 -4.38 -5.26
CA ALA A 76 5.83 -3.90 -4.48
C ALA A 76 5.99 -4.18 -2.97
N ILE A 77 6.52 -5.36 -2.60
CA ILE A 77 6.80 -5.74 -1.20
C ILE A 77 7.80 -4.75 -0.56
N LYS A 78 8.80 -4.26 -1.29
CA LYS A 78 9.73 -3.23 -0.78
C LYS A 78 9.00 -1.95 -0.35
N HIS A 79 8.06 -1.47 -1.17
CA HIS A 79 7.25 -0.29 -0.84
C HIS A 79 6.30 -0.56 0.34
N ILE A 80 5.69 -1.75 0.42
CA ILE A 80 4.86 -2.15 1.56
C ILE A 80 5.67 -2.15 2.86
N ASN A 81 6.91 -2.65 2.84
CA ASN A 81 7.77 -2.64 4.02
C ASN A 81 8.12 -1.22 4.46
N ILE A 82 8.34 -0.29 3.52
CA ILE A 82 8.54 1.13 3.83
C ILE A 82 7.30 1.71 4.53
N LEU A 83 6.10 1.41 4.03
CA LEU A 83 4.84 1.86 4.64
C LEU A 83 4.66 1.34 6.07
N LYS A 84 4.99 0.06 6.31
CA LYS A 84 4.96 -0.56 7.65
C LYS A 84 5.96 0.10 8.60
N GLU A 85 7.16 0.43 8.13
CA GLU A 85 8.16 1.14 8.93
C GLU A 85 7.74 2.58 9.25
N ILE A 86 7.09 3.27 8.31
CA ILE A 86 6.50 4.60 8.58
C ILE A 86 5.47 4.48 9.70
N ALA A 87 4.53 3.53 9.60
CA ALA A 87 3.50 3.33 10.62
C ALA A 87 4.10 3.02 12.01
N LYS A 88 5.04 2.07 12.06
CA LYS A 88 5.73 1.66 13.29
C LYS A 88 6.41 2.84 14.00
N ARG A 89 7.08 3.72 13.25
CA ARG A 89 7.73 4.94 13.80
C ARG A 89 6.74 5.92 14.43
N HIS A 90 5.45 5.81 14.11
CA HIS A 90 4.38 6.67 14.61
C HIS A 90 3.44 5.96 15.61
N GLY A 91 3.86 4.81 16.16
CA GLY A 91 3.12 4.11 17.23
C GLY A 91 1.82 3.46 16.75
N LEU A 92 1.82 2.97 15.50
CA LEU A 92 0.75 2.21 14.87
C LEU A 92 1.17 0.76 14.61
#